data_AF-A0A933ISQ3-F1
#
_entry.id   AF-A0A933ISQ3-F1
#
_cell.length_a   1.000
_cell.length_b   1.000
_cell.length_c   1.000
_cell.angle_alpha   90.00
_cell.angle_beta   90.00
_cell.angle_gamma   90.00
#
_symmetry.space_group_name_H-M   'P 1'
#
loop_
_entity.id
_entity.type
_entity.pdbx_description
1 polymer ?
#
loop_
_entity_poly.entity_id
_entity_poly.type
_entity_poly.pdbx_seq_one_letter_code
_entity_poly.pdbx_strand_id
1 'polypeptide(L)' 'GTEDGVFGCVGLMACEDNCPMELPLQMQLAFVRRKMALAGLGR' A
#
# COMPACT_ATOMS: atom_id res chain seq x y z
N GLY A 1 2.75 -15.84 -2.33
CA GLY A 1 2.08 -14.53 -2.18
C GLY A 1 1.07 -14.43 -3.29
N THR A 2 -0.11 -13.88 -3.01
CA THR A 2 -1.07 -13.53 -4.06
C THR A 2 -0.82 -12.08 -4.46
N GLU A 3 -1.12 -11.73 -5.71
CA GLU A 3 -0.97 -10.36 -6.24
C GLU A 3 -2.14 -9.44 -5.80
N ASP A 4 -2.88 -9.83 -4.76
CA ASP A 4 -4.07 -9.15 -4.29
C ASP A 4 -3.79 -8.32 -3.04
N GLY A 5 -4.59 -7.27 -2.84
CA GLY A 5 -4.54 -6.42 -1.65
C GLY A 5 -3.23 -5.62 -1.52
N VAL A 6 -2.83 -5.32 -0.28
CA VAL A 6 -1.69 -4.41 -0.02
C VAL A 6 -0.31 -4.99 -0.37
N PHE A 7 -0.23 -6.31 -0.56
CA PHE A 7 1.01 -6.99 -0.91
C PHE A 7 1.18 -7.17 -2.43
N GLY A 8 0.11 -7.04 -3.21
CA GLY A 8 0.18 -6.97 -4.68
C GLY A 8 0.75 -5.66 -5.22
N CYS A 9 0.92 -4.63 -4.38
CA CYS A 9 1.57 -3.40 -4.82
C CYS A 9 3.08 -3.59 -5.00
N VAL A 10 3.52 -3.55 -6.26
CA VAL A 10 4.92 -3.66 -6.70
C VAL A 10 5.71 -2.35 -6.68
N GLY A 11 5.11 -1.24 -6.22
CA GLY A 11 5.83 0.02 -5.99
C GLY A 11 6.14 0.85 -7.24
N LEU A 12 5.42 0.63 -8.34
CA LEU A 12 5.57 1.41 -9.59
C LEU A 12 4.91 2.79 -9.56
N MET A 13 4.30 3.20 -8.44
CA MET A 13 3.80 4.56 -8.21
C MET A 13 2.66 5.09 -9.10
N ALA A 14 2.15 4.30 -10.03
CA ALA A 14 1.04 4.69 -10.91
C ALA A 14 -0.20 5.25 -10.20
N CYS A 15 -0.54 4.76 -8.99
CA CYS A 15 -1.66 5.29 -8.23
C CYS A 15 -1.44 6.73 -7.74
N GLU A 16 -0.21 7.09 -7.37
CA GLU A 16 0.13 8.45 -6.91
C GLU A 16 0.12 9.42 -8.10
N ASP A 17 0.80 9.04 -9.19
CA ASP A 17 1.03 9.92 -10.35
C ASP A 17 -0.26 10.24 -11.12
N ASN A 18 -1.22 9.32 -11.13
CA ASN A 18 -2.46 9.46 -11.88
C ASN A 18 -3.66 9.86 -11.02
N CYS A 19 -3.47 10.21 -9.74
CA CYS A 19 -4.59 10.53 -8.86
C CYS A 19 -5.20 11.89 -9.22
N PRO A 20 -6.47 11.95 -9.69
CA PRO A 20 -7.10 13.22 -10.10
C PRO A 20 -7.43 14.13 -8.91
N MET A 21 -7.43 13.59 -7.69
CA MET A 21 -7.72 14.32 -6.45
C MET A 21 -6.47 14.62 -5.63
N GLU A 22 -5.28 14.29 -6.16
CA GLU A 22 -3.98 14.58 -5.53
C GLU A 22 -3.91 14.12 -4.05
N LEU A 23 -4.52 12.97 -3.78
CA LEU A 23 -4.49 12.35 -2.46
C LEU A 23 -3.15 11.63 -2.27
N PRO A 24 -2.58 11.62 -1.05
CA PRO A 24 -1.30 10.95 -0.75
C PRO A 24 -1.47 9.43 -0.64
N LEU A 25 -1.82 8.77 -1.73
CA LEU A 25 -2.17 7.34 -1.78
C LEU A 25 -0.98 6.45 -1.42
N GLN A 26 0.23 6.82 -1.82
CA GLN A 26 1.46 6.11 -1.47
C GLN A 26 1.67 6.06 0.05
N MET A 27 1.45 7.18 0.73
CA MET A 27 1.61 7.26 2.19
C MET A 27 0.57 6.40 2.91
N GLN A 28 -0.68 6.45 2.46
CA GLN A 28 -1.76 5.62 3.02
C GLN A 28 -1.48 4.13 2.79
N LEU A 29 -1.01 3.74 1.61
CA LEU A 29 -0.65 2.36 1.30
C LEU A 29 0.53 1.89 2.16
N ALA A 30 1.57 2.70 2.34
CA ALA A 30 2.70 2.40 3.21
C ALA A 30 2.26 2.19 4.67
N PHE A 31 1.33 3.01 5.16
CA PHE A 31 0.74 2.85 6.48
C PHE A 31 0.01 1.52 6.65
N VAL A 32 -0.83 1.14 5.69
CA VAL A 32 -1.56 -0.14 5.75
C VAL A 32 -0.60 -1.32 5.64
N ARG A 33 0.40 -1.29 4.74
CA ARG A 33 1.42 -2.34 4.63
C ARG A 33 2.17 -2.57 5.94
N ARG A 34 2.56 -1.49 6.63
CA ARG A 34 3.20 -1.57 7.96
C ARG A 34 2.26 -2.20 8.99
N LYS A 35 0.99 -1.81 9.03
CA LYS A 35 -0.01 -2.42 9.94
C LYS A 35 -0.21 -3.91 9.67
N MET A 36 -0.29 -4.32 8.40
CA MET A 36 -0.46 -5.73 8.05
C MET A 36 0.79 -6.55 8.36
N ALA A 37 1.98 -5.99 8.17
CA ALA A 37 3.22 -6.61 8.60
C ALA A 37 3.27 -6.81 10.12
N LEU A 38 2.85 -5.80 10.89
CA LEU A 38 2.76 -5.89 12.36
C LEU A 38 1.72 -6.94 12.80
N ALA A 39 0.55 -6.99 12.15
CA ALA A 39 -0.47 -7.99 12.43
C ALA A 39 0.04 -9.42 12.17
N GLY A 40 0.82 -9.63 11.11
CA GLY A 40 1.46 -10.92 10.82
C GLY A 40 2.54 -11.33 11.82
N LEU A 41 3.10 -10.38 12.58
CA LEU A 41 4.08 -10.65 13.65
C LEU A 41 3.42 -11.00 15.00
N GLY A 42 2.08 -11.10 15.07
CA GLY A 42 1.36 -11.60 16.25
C GLY A 42 1.46 -10.72 17.49
N ARG A 43 1.67 -9.41 17.32
CA ARG A 43 1.57 -8.43 18.42
C ARG A 43 0.18 -7.78 18.46
#